data_AF-A0A1H4SLC0-F1
#
_entry.id   AF-A0A1H4SLC0-F1
#
_cell.length_a   1.000
_cell.length_b   1.000
_cell.length_c   1.000
_cell.angle_alpha   90.00
_cell.angle_beta   90.00
_cell.angle_gamma   90.00
#
_symmetry.space_group_name_H-M   'P 1'
#
loop_
_entity.id
_entity.type
_entity.pdbx_description
1 polymer ?
#
loop_
_entity_poly.entity_id
_entity_poly.type
_entity_poly.pdbx_seq_one_letter_code
_entity_poly.pdbx_strand_id
1 'polypeptide(L)'
;MTATLKERRADVPEELTSSVDSLTATLHEVADPGTTPQDRDAVTESAQALASTLAVISDDSTPGKLRDQLTGVVKQVTATLEVGLEPDVPAEDRSRVFLVADRTTVVLKGFGGPGAPATLGPQQLNDIENVNYTVAQSRGGGNTGRDSQGMSLAIHDFHTLSMSRERRAAFADAIAQAGREMRVASDPESSSEERAEARRGMSEQIARMKDEQRKVASAQEQPEASLGKAAEVCATAIFNNVPEGDISDGLKDVTPRSWESAGVKDFWKASDEGNEVLDVRAQLSNDEHTHAPFQVARLITGLADVLPADDLPTTVGGEPAAHCERTAAYLEEQGVSAGDWASPDDW
;
A
#
# COMPACT_ATOMS: atom_id res chain seq x y z
N MET A 1 3.98 15.18 -13.46
CA MET A 1 2.94 15.39 -12.44
C MET A 1 2.78 16.85 -12.02
N THR A 2 3.85 17.54 -11.60
CA THR A 2 3.83 18.95 -11.15
C THR A 2 3.16 19.93 -12.14
N ALA A 3 3.35 19.73 -13.46
CA ALA A 3 2.68 20.54 -14.49
C ALA A 3 1.15 20.37 -14.46
N THR A 4 0.66 19.13 -14.36
CA THR A 4 -0.77 18.82 -14.27
C THR A 4 -1.41 19.45 -13.04
N LEU A 5 -0.75 19.46 -11.87
CA LEU A 5 -1.27 20.14 -10.68
C LEU A 5 -1.31 21.66 -10.85
N LYS A 6 -0.29 22.25 -11.48
CA LYS A 6 -0.28 23.69 -11.80
C LYS A 6 -1.42 24.09 -12.73
N GLU A 7 -1.73 23.26 -13.73
CA GLU A 7 -2.89 23.47 -14.60
C GLU A 7 -4.19 23.41 -13.79
N ARG A 8 -4.34 22.39 -12.94
CA ARG A 8 -5.53 22.23 -12.08
C ARG A 8 -5.73 23.36 -11.08
N ARG A 9 -4.65 23.99 -10.60
CA ARG A 9 -4.71 25.08 -9.62
C ARG A 9 -5.64 26.23 -10.04
N ALA A 10 -5.78 26.50 -11.33
CA ALA A 10 -6.63 27.57 -11.84
C ALA A 10 -8.13 27.25 -11.77
N ASP A 11 -8.48 25.96 -11.77
CA ASP A 11 -9.85 25.48 -11.93
C ASP A 11 -10.46 24.94 -10.62
N VAL A 12 -9.63 24.74 -9.58
CA VAL A 12 -10.10 24.23 -8.29
C VAL A 12 -10.75 25.31 -7.43
N PRO A 13 -11.69 24.93 -6.53
CA PRO A 13 -12.20 25.83 -5.50
C PRO A 13 -11.07 26.50 -4.68
N GLU A 14 -11.27 27.76 -4.29
CA GLU A 14 -10.27 28.57 -3.56
C GLU A 14 -9.70 27.83 -2.34
N GLU A 15 -10.56 27.15 -1.60
CA GLU A 15 -10.25 26.37 -0.41
C GLU A 15 -9.31 25.16 -0.64
N LEU A 16 -9.07 24.75 -1.89
CA LEU A 16 -8.15 23.67 -2.27
C LEU A 16 -6.86 24.18 -2.89
N THR A 17 -6.73 25.50 -3.12
CA THR A 17 -5.52 26.10 -3.71
C THR A 17 -4.28 25.78 -2.87
N SER A 18 -4.40 25.89 -1.54
CA SER A 18 -3.30 25.53 -0.62
C SER A 18 -2.93 24.05 -0.74
N SER A 19 -3.91 23.15 -0.84
CA SER A 19 -3.62 21.71 -0.99
C SER A 19 -2.91 21.41 -2.31
N VAL A 20 -3.27 22.09 -3.40
CA VAL A 20 -2.57 21.95 -4.69
C VAL A 20 -1.14 22.48 -4.61
N ASP A 21 -0.92 23.61 -3.95
CA ASP A 21 0.41 24.20 -3.75
C ASP A 21 1.28 23.29 -2.87
N SER A 22 0.74 22.78 -1.76
CA SER A 22 1.36 21.80 -0.88
C SER A 22 1.75 20.53 -1.62
N LEU A 23 0.82 19.91 -2.36
CA LEU A 23 1.11 18.70 -3.12
C LEU A 23 2.17 18.92 -4.22
N THR A 24 2.18 20.10 -4.83
CA THR A 24 3.20 20.52 -5.80
C THR A 24 4.57 20.63 -5.13
N ALA A 25 4.64 21.18 -3.92
CA ALA A 25 5.86 21.25 -3.12
C ALA A 25 6.31 19.84 -2.69
N THR A 26 5.40 18.99 -2.21
CA THR A 26 5.71 17.61 -1.83
C THR A 26 6.35 16.83 -2.97
N LEU A 27 5.79 16.92 -4.18
CA LEU A 27 6.38 16.32 -5.39
C LEU A 27 7.77 16.86 -5.74
N HIS A 28 8.05 18.12 -5.39
CA HIS A 28 9.37 18.71 -5.63
C HIS A 28 10.39 18.20 -4.61
N GLU A 29 10.02 18.15 -3.33
CA GLU A 29 10.88 17.67 -2.25
C GLU A 29 11.24 16.19 -2.43
N VAL A 30 10.26 15.34 -2.75
CA VAL A 30 10.56 13.91 -2.98
C VAL A 30 11.36 13.67 -4.25
N ALA A 31 11.43 14.62 -5.19
CA ALA A 31 12.29 14.47 -6.37
C ALA A 31 13.79 14.50 -6.04
N ASP A 32 14.17 14.82 -4.78
CA ASP A 32 15.54 14.74 -4.31
C ASP A 32 16.10 13.30 -4.45
N PRO A 33 17.31 13.12 -5.01
CA PRO A 33 17.93 11.80 -5.17
C PRO A 33 18.16 11.01 -3.87
N GLY A 34 18.18 11.68 -2.72
CA GLY A 34 18.24 11.07 -1.39
C GLY A 34 16.90 10.56 -0.86
N THR A 35 15.79 10.83 -1.56
CA THR A 35 14.50 10.22 -1.25
C THR A 35 14.41 8.83 -1.85
N THR A 36 13.90 7.88 -1.05
CA THR A 36 13.80 6.50 -1.51
C THR A 36 12.86 6.40 -2.72
N PRO A 37 13.14 5.51 -3.67
CA PRO A 37 12.28 5.30 -4.84
C PRO A 37 10.84 4.91 -4.45
N GLN A 38 10.65 4.10 -3.40
CA GLN A 38 9.31 3.78 -2.89
C GLN A 38 8.56 5.02 -2.38
N ASP A 39 9.23 5.92 -1.66
CA ASP A 39 8.64 7.18 -1.20
C ASP A 39 8.23 8.06 -2.40
N ARG A 40 9.12 8.17 -3.40
CA ARG A 40 8.86 8.93 -4.63
C ARG A 40 7.64 8.41 -5.40
N ASP A 41 7.55 7.10 -5.56
CA ASP A 41 6.45 6.45 -6.27
C ASP A 41 5.13 6.63 -5.48
N ALA A 42 5.12 6.37 -4.16
CA ALA A 42 3.93 6.51 -3.31
C ALA A 42 3.37 7.94 -3.33
N VAL A 43 4.22 8.96 -3.24
CA VAL A 43 3.80 10.36 -3.36
C VAL A 43 3.31 10.68 -4.78
N THR A 44 3.97 10.15 -5.81
CA THR A 44 3.56 10.38 -7.21
C THR A 44 2.19 9.78 -7.51
N GLU A 45 1.94 8.54 -7.10
CA GLU A 45 0.66 7.86 -7.28
C GLU A 45 -0.46 8.52 -6.48
N SER A 46 -0.19 8.89 -5.22
CA SER A 46 -1.11 9.69 -4.41
C SER A 46 -1.48 11.00 -5.13
N ALA A 47 -0.48 11.71 -5.66
CA ALA A 47 -0.71 12.98 -6.36
C ALA A 47 -1.54 12.80 -7.64
N GLN A 48 -1.37 11.70 -8.37
CA GLN A 48 -2.18 11.37 -9.54
C GLN A 48 -3.65 11.08 -9.17
N ALA A 49 -3.87 10.33 -8.09
CA ALA A 49 -5.21 10.06 -7.58
C ALA A 49 -5.89 11.36 -7.13
N LEU A 50 -5.21 12.19 -6.34
CA LEU A 50 -5.71 13.49 -5.92
C LEU A 50 -5.98 14.43 -7.09
N ALA A 51 -5.11 14.50 -8.10
CA ALA A 51 -5.34 15.30 -9.30
C ALA A 51 -6.60 14.87 -10.07
N SER A 52 -6.89 13.57 -10.10
CA SER A 52 -8.10 13.02 -10.69
C SER A 52 -9.34 13.42 -9.86
N THR A 53 -9.26 13.36 -8.54
CA THR A 53 -10.33 13.81 -7.63
C THR A 53 -10.59 15.32 -7.72
N LEU A 54 -9.54 16.14 -7.85
CA LEU A 54 -9.68 17.59 -8.06
C LEU A 54 -10.48 17.90 -9.33
N ALA A 55 -10.32 17.11 -10.39
CA ALA A 55 -11.12 17.25 -11.60
C ALA A 55 -12.61 16.99 -11.34
N VAL A 56 -12.94 15.98 -10.52
CA VAL A 56 -14.32 15.66 -10.13
C VAL A 56 -14.91 16.77 -9.25
N ILE A 57 -14.15 17.29 -8.30
CA ILE A 57 -14.59 18.39 -7.41
C ILE A 57 -14.95 19.64 -8.21
N SER A 58 -14.15 19.94 -9.23
CA SER A 58 -14.28 21.14 -10.09
C SER A 58 -15.38 21.00 -11.15
N ASP A 59 -15.98 19.81 -11.29
CA ASP A 59 -17.14 19.61 -12.16
C ASP A 59 -18.41 20.17 -11.49
N ASP A 60 -19.10 21.09 -12.17
CA ASP A 60 -20.34 21.71 -11.69
C ASP A 60 -21.47 20.69 -11.50
N SER A 61 -21.42 19.55 -12.21
CA SER A 61 -22.40 18.47 -12.09
C SER A 61 -22.20 17.60 -10.85
N THR A 62 -21.06 17.73 -10.15
CA THR A 62 -20.80 17.00 -8.92
C THR A 62 -21.74 17.47 -7.80
N PRO A 63 -22.52 16.56 -7.16
CA PRO A 63 -23.41 16.92 -6.07
C PRO A 63 -22.66 17.60 -4.91
N GLY A 64 -23.21 18.70 -4.37
CA GLY A 64 -22.54 19.51 -3.36
C GLY A 64 -22.04 18.71 -2.14
N LYS A 65 -22.85 17.78 -1.62
CA LYS A 65 -22.42 16.89 -0.52
C LYS A 65 -21.21 16.03 -0.89
N LEU A 66 -21.17 15.47 -2.10
CA LEU A 66 -20.03 14.67 -2.55
C LEU A 66 -18.79 15.56 -2.75
N ARG A 67 -18.98 16.77 -3.29
CA ARG A 67 -17.92 17.77 -3.43
C ARG A 67 -17.28 18.06 -2.06
N ASP A 68 -18.08 18.35 -1.05
CA ASP A 68 -17.60 18.66 0.31
C ASP A 68 -16.79 17.50 0.91
N GLN A 69 -17.27 16.26 0.73
CA GLN A 69 -16.57 15.08 1.24
C GLN A 69 -15.25 14.82 0.50
N LEU A 70 -15.22 14.97 -0.84
CA LEU A 70 -14.00 14.82 -1.61
C LEU A 70 -13.00 15.94 -1.29
N THR A 71 -13.46 17.17 -1.06
CA THR A 71 -12.63 18.27 -0.56
C THR A 71 -11.98 17.91 0.77
N GLY A 72 -12.74 17.35 1.72
CA GLY A 72 -12.23 16.89 3.02
C GLY A 72 -11.10 15.87 2.86
N VAL A 73 -11.33 14.83 2.06
CA VAL A 73 -10.33 13.80 1.76
C VAL A 73 -9.08 14.39 1.10
N VAL A 74 -9.23 15.27 0.09
CA VAL A 74 -8.07 15.88 -0.57
C VAL A 74 -7.21 16.67 0.43
N LYS A 75 -7.84 17.46 1.30
CA LYS A 75 -7.13 18.21 2.35
C LYS A 75 -6.42 17.26 3.31
N GLN A 76 -7.11 16.23 3.78
CA GLN A 76 -6.57 15.30 4.75
C GLN A 76 -5.39 14.49 4.20
N VAL A 77 -5.51 13.91 3.01
CA VAL A 77 -4.43 13.14 2.39
C VAL A 77 -3.24 14.06 2.08
N THR A 78 -3.48 15.28 1.60
CA THR A 78 -2.40 16.25 1.37
C THR A 78 -1.66 16.59 2.66
N ALA A 79 -2.38 16.87 3.75
CA ALA A 79 -1.77 17.15 5.05
C ALA A 79 -0.96 15.94 5.57
N THR A 80 -1.45 14.73 5.34
CA THR A 80 -0.71 13.50 5.69
C THR A 80 0.60 13.38 4.89
N LEU A 81 0.59 13.69 3.60
CA LEU A 81 1.82 13.73 2.79
C LEU A 81 2.79 14.81 3.26
N GLU A 82 2.31 15.97 3.73
CA GLU A 82 3.17 17.00 4.31
C GLU A 82 3.86 16.52 5.60
N VAL A 83 3.17 15.78 6.46
CA VAL A 83 3.75 15.22 7.69
C VAL A 83 4.94 14.32 7.37
N GLY A 84 4.88 13.53 6.29
CA GLY A 84 6.03 12.70 5.88
C GLY A 84 7.28 13.51 5.52
N LEU A 85 7.15 14.79 5.18
CA LEU A 85 8.27 15.67 4.85
C LEU A 85 8.79 16.46 6.05
N GLU A 86 8.19 16.32 7.23
CA GLU A 86 8.69 16.97 8.43
C GLU A 86 10.11 16.46 8.75
N PRO A 87 11.09 17.36 9.00
CA PRO A 87 12.50 17.01 9.10
C PRO A 87 12.83 16.13 10.31
N ASP A 88 11.94 16.06 11.30
CA ASP A 88 12.08 15.25 12.51
C ASP A 88 11.40 13.87 12.39
N VAL A 89 10.79 13.54 11.25
CA VAL A 89 10.22 12.22 11.00
C VAL A 89 11.31 11.26 10.50
N PRO A 90 11.57 10.14 11.22
CA PRO A 90 12.53 9.14 10.78
C PRO A 90 12.16 8.54 9.41
N ALA A 91 13.15 8.12 8.62
CA ALA A 91 12.93 7.61 7.26
C ALA A 91 11.94 6.43 7.20
N GLU A 92 11.98 5.51 8.18
CA GLU A 92 11.05 4.38 8.27
C GLU A 92 9.60 4.84 8.50
N ASP A 93 9.41 5.79 9.42
CA ASP A 93 8.09 6.33 9.76
C ASP A 93 7.54 7.20 8.61
N ARG A 94 8.41 7.96 7.93
CA ARG A 94 8.08 8.68 6.69
C ARG A 94 7.57 7.74 5.61
N SER A 95 8.31 6.64 5.35
CA SER A 95 7.92 5.65 4.34
C SER A 95 6.53 5.09 4.65
N ARG A 96 6.26 4.85 5.94
CA ARG A 96 4.95 4.40 6.41
C ARG A 96 3.85 5.43 6.15
N VAL A 97 4.10 6.72 6.40
CA VAL A 97 3.15 7.81 6.10
C VAL A 97 2.79 7.82 4.60
N PHE A 98 3.79 7.77 3.71
CA PHE A 98 3.56 7.79 2.28
C PHE A 98 2.83 6.55 1.77
N LEU A 99 3.18 5.36 2.26
CA LEU A 99 2.46 4.12 1.92
C LEU A 99 0.99 4.15 2.35
N VAL A 100 0.69 4.72 3.54
CA VAL A 100 -0.70 4.87 4.00
C VAL A 100 -1.49 5.81 3.08
N ALA A 101 -0.91 6.95 2.71
CA ALA A 101 -1.54 7.89 1.80
C ALA A 101 -1.82 7.24 0.44
N ASP A 102 -0.83 6.56 -0.14
CA ASP A 102 -0.96 5.88 -1.43
C ASP A 102 -2.08 4.83 -1.43
N ARG A 103 -2.03 3.89 -0.49
CA ARG A 103 -3.00 2.78 -0.40
C ARG A 103 -4.43 3.25 -0.19
N THR A 104 -4.63 4.32 0.59
CA THR A 104 -5.97 4.86 0.82
C THR A 104 -6.50 5.64 -0.39
N THR A 105 -5.64 6.18 -1.24
CA THR A 105 -6.05 6.86 -2.47
C THR A 105 -6.52 5.92 -3.57
N VAL A 106 -6.34 4.59 -3.45
CA VAL A 106 -6.91 3.62 -4.41
C VAL A 106 -8.43 3.75 -4.52
N VAL A 107 -9.09 4.10 -3.41
CA VAL A 107 -10.54 4.36 -3.35
C VAL A 107 -10.92 5.52 -4.26
N LEU A 108 -10.03 6.52 -4.38
CA LEU A 108 -10.23 7.71 -5.20
C LEU A 108 -10.19 7.40 -6.71
N LYS A 109 -9.43 6.37 -7.13
CA LYS A 109 -9.37 5.94 -8.54
C LYS A 109 -10.76 5.50 -9.05
N GLY A 110 -11.64 5.03 -8.17
CA GLY A 110 -13.02 4.68 -8.49
C GLY A 110 -13.95 5.85 -8.90
N PHE A 111 -13.53 7.11 -8.71
CA PHE A 111 -14.32 8.31 -9.04
C PHE A 111 -14.04 8.87 -10.44
N GLY A 112 -12.95 8.47 -11.10
CA GLY A 112 -12.43 9.14 -12.30
C GLY A 112 -12.93 8.63 -13.66
N GLY A 113 -13.84 7.65 -13.71
CA GLY A 113 -14.22 6.95 -14.95
C GLY A 113 -15.67 7.17 -15.42
N PRO A 114 -15.94 7.11 -16.73
CA PRO A 114 -17.30 7.03 -17.27
C PRO A 114 -17.91 5.67 -16.88
N GLY A 115 -18.64 5.64 -15.76
CA GLY A 115 -19.11 4.41 -15.11
C GLY A 115 -18.76 4.31 -13.63
N ALA A 116 -18.12 5.34 -13.05
CA ALA A 116 -17.96 5.47 -11.61
C ALA A 116 -19.31 5.22 -10.90
N PRO A 117 -19.35 4.38 -9.84
CA PRO A 117 -20.58 4.14 -9.10
C PRO A 117 -21.20 5.48 -8.69
N ALA A 118 -22.51 5.65 -8.90
CA ALA A 118 -23.23 6.89 -8.57
C ALA A 118 -23.05 7.33 -7.11
N THR A 119 -22.63 6.42 -6.23
CA THR A 119 -22.14 6.71 -4.89
C THR A 119 -21.11 5.65 -4.47
N LEU A 120 -19.86 6.05 -4.25
CA LEU A 120 -19.15 5.50 -3.09
C LEU A 120 -19.84 6.06 -1.85
N GLY A 121 -20.03 5.23 -0.83
CA GLY A 121 -20.73 5.65 0.38
C GLY A 121 -19.90 6.67 1.17
N PRO A 122 -20.54 7.53 1.98
CA PRO A 122 -19.86 8.36 2.97
C PRO A 122 -18.86 7.58 3.85
N GLN A 123 -19.11 6.29 4.07
CA GLN A 123 -18.25 5.45 4.89
C GLN A 123 -16.84 5.28 4.30
N GLN A 124 -16.71 5.00 3.00
CA GLN A 124 -15.38 4.80 2.38
C GLN A 124 -14.52 6.05 2.45
N LEU A 125 -15.11 7.22 2.26
CA LEU A 125 -14.40 8.50 2.40
C LEU A 125 -13.98 8.74 3.85
N ASN A 126 -14.86 8.42 4.83
CA ASN A 126 -14.51 8.50 6.24
C ASN A 126 -13.38 7.52 6.62
N ASP A 127 -13.33 6.33 6.01
CA ASP A 127 -12.26 5.35 6.28
C ASP A 127 -10.89 5.90 5.82
N ILE A 128 -10.84 6.55 4.66
CA ILE A 128 -9.64 7.27 4.18
C ILE A 128 -9.25 8.37 5.17
N GLU A 129 -10.21 9.23 5.57
CA GLU A 129 -9.94 10.35 6.47
C GLU A 129 -9.43 9.88 7.82
N ASN A 130 -10.06 8.87 8.42
CA ASN A 130 -9.69 8.35 9.73
C ASN A 130 -8.25 7.81 9.75
N VAL A 131 -7.88 7.01 8.75
CA VAL A 131 -6.54 6.38 8.70
C VAL A 131 -5.47 7.42 8.40
N ASN A 132 -5.72 8.34 7.46
CA ASN A 132 -4.79 9.42 7.15
C ASN A 132 -4.61 10.38 8.32
N TYR A 133 -5.68 10.70 9.04
CA TYR A 133 -5.60 11.49 10.26
C TYR A 133 -4.75 10.78 11.32
N THR A 134 -5.03 9.50 11.58
CA THR A 134 -4.32 8.75 12.63
C THR A 134 -2.83 8.57 12.31
N VAL A 135 -2.46 8.28 11.05
CA VAL A 135 -1.05 8.18 10.67
C VAL A 135 -0.35 9.54 10.75
N ALA A 136 -1.03 10.64 10.41
CA ALA A 136 -0.49 12.00 10.54
C ALA A 136 -0.24 12.36 12.01
N GLN A 137 -1.18 12.08 12.91
CA GLN A 137 -1.02 12.34 14.35
C GLN A 137 0.11 11.53 14.98
N SER A 138 0.31 10.29 14.52
CA SER A 138 1.43 9.46 14.97
C SER A 138 2.73 9.73 14.23
N ARG A 139 2.70 10.55 13.16
CA ARG A 139 3.79 10.77 12.21
C ARG A 139 4.37 9.48 11.67
N GLY A 140 3.52 8.46 11.49
CA GLY A 140 3.92 7.12 11.10
C GLY A 140 4.61 6.31 12.20
N GLY A 141 4.82 6.86 13.41
CA GLY A 141 5.61 6.24 14.46
C GLY A 141 4.86 5.24 15.35
N GLY A 142 5.64 4.31 15.92
CA GLY A 142 5.18 3.36 16.95
C GLY A 142 4.07 2.41 16.47
N ASN A 143 3.34 1.84 17.43
CA ASN A 143 2.27 0.87 17.12
C ASN A 143 1.13 1.53 16.32
N THR A 144 0.76 2.78 16.63
CA THR A 144 -0.29 3.51 15.90
C THR A 144 0.05 3.67 14.41
N GLY A 145 1.31 3.99 14.09
CA GLY A 145 1.77 4.04 12.70
C GLY A 145 1.62 2.70 12.00
N ARG A 146 2.11 1.61 12.62
CA ARG A 146 2.01 0.24 12.08
C ARG A 146 0.57 -0.22 11.91
N ASP A 147 -0.29 0.08 12.87
CA ASP A 147 -1.73 -0.21 12.81
C ASP A 147 -2.39 0.55 11.64
N SER A 148 -1.99 1.81 11.41
CA SER A 148 -2.45 2.61 10.27
C SER A 148 -2.01 2.04 8.94
N GLN A 149 -0.78 1.52 8.87
CA GLN A 149 -0.26 0.83 7.69
C GLN A 149 -1.08 -0.44 7.38
N GLY A 150 -1.32 -1.29 8.39
CA GLY A 150 -2.16 -2.48 8.23
C GLY A 150 -3.60 -2.14 7.81
N MET A 151 -4.17 -1.11 8.41
CA MET A 151 -5.51 -0.62 8.08
C MET A 151 -5.59 -0.07 6.65
N SER A 152 -4.59 0.68 6.19
CA SER A 152 -4.53 1.19 4.81
C SER A 152 -4.50 0.06 3.78
N LEU A 153 -3.81 -1.05 4.09
CA LEU A 153 -3.77 -2.22 3.23
C LEU A 153 -5.12 -2.97 3.23
N ALA A 154 -5.78 -3.08 4.39
CA ALA A 154 -7.12 -3.67 4.44
C ALA A 154 -8.14 -2.87 3.60
N ILE A 155 -8.07 -1.53 3.63
CA ILE A 155 -8.85 -0.66 2.74
C ILE A 155 -8.51 -0.96 1.28
N HIS A 156 -7.22 -1.05 0.94
CA HIS A 156 -6.80 -1.38 -0.40
C HIS A 156 -7.39 -2.72 -0.89
N ASP A 157 -7.24 -3.78 -0.10
CA ASP A 157 -7.71 -5.13 -0.42
C ASP A 157 -9.23 -5.20 -0.53
N PHE A 158 -9.95 -4.48 0.31
CA PHE A 158 -11.41 -4.37 0.21
C PHE A 158 -11.87 -3.86 -1.16
N HIS A 159 -11.07 -2.99 -1.79
CA HIS A 159 -11.36 -2.39 -3.08
C HIS A 159 -10.80 -3.16 -4.27
N THR A 160 -9.76 -3.96 -4.10
CA THR A 160 -9.08 -4.67 -5.20
C THR A 160 -9.43 -6.15 -5.27
N LEU A 161 -9.78 -6.79 -4.15
CA LEU A 161 -10.06 -8.22 -4.10
C LEU A 161 -11.53 -8.56 -4.41
N SER A 162 -11.70 -9.67 -5.12
CA SER A 162 -13.00 -10.30 -5.31
C SER A 162 -13.43 -11.02 -4.03
N MET A 163 -14.69 -10.84 -3.63
CA MET A 163 -15.25 -11.41 -2.40
C MET A 163 -16.76 -11.59 -2.50
N SER A 164 -17.29 -12.59 -1.77
CA SER A 164 -18.74 -12.79 -1.66
C SER A 164 -19.40 -11.60 -0.97
N ARG A 165 -20.71 -11.38 -1.20
CA ARG A 165 -21.43 -10.24 -0.59
C ARG A 165 -21.38 -10.25 0.94
N GLU A 166 -21.50 -11.43 1.53
CA GLU A 166 -21.47 -11.60 2.99
C GLU A 166 -20.10 -11.22 3.56
N ARG A 167 -19.02 -11.72 2.98
CA ARG A 167 -17.65 -11.35 3.39
C ARG A 167 -17.36 -9.88 3.14
N ARG A 168 -17.85 -9.33 2.03
CA ARG A 168 -17.72 -7.89 1.75
C ARG A 168 -18.37 -7.04 2.83
N ALA A 169 -19.55 -7.43 3.30
CA ALA A 169 -20.23 -6.71 4.37
C ALA A 169 -19.48 -6.81 5.71
N ALA A 170 -19.01 -8.01 6.08
CA ALA A 170 -18.25 -8.22 7.31
C ALA A 170 -16.92 -7.45 7.30
N PHE A 171 -16.20 -7.47 6.18
CA PHE A 171 -14.91 -6.78 6.06
C PHE A 171 -15.09 -5.26 6.09
N ALA A 172 -16.12 -4.73 5.40
CA ALA A 172 -16.44 -3.30 5.46
C ALA A 172 -16.79 -2.83 6.89
N ASP A 173 -17.53 -3.64 7.65
CA ASP A 173 -17.87 -3.32 9.04
C ASP A 173 -16.63 -3.33 9.96
N ALA A 174 -15.74 -4.32 9.80
CA ALA A 174 -14.49 -4.40 10.54
C ALA A 174 -13.58 -3.19 10.25
N ILE A 175 -13.43 -2.80 8.98
CA ILE A 175 -12.70 -1.60 8.56
C ILE A 175 -13.33 -0.36 9.21
N ALA A 176 -14.64 -0.17 9.06
CA ALA A 176 -15.33 0.99 9.60
C ALA A 176 -15.21 1.10 11.13
N GLN A 177 -15.27 -0.02 11.85
CA GLN A 177 -15.12 -0.05 13.32
C GLN A 177 -13.67 0.28 13.72
N ALA A 178 -12.68 -0.38 13.11
CA ALA A 178 -11.27 -0.12 13.39
C ALA A 178 -10.91 1.35 13.14
N GLY A 179 -11.34 1.92 12.01
CA GLY A 179 -11.06 3.31 11.65
C GLY A 179 -11.63 4.32 12.67
N ARG A 180 -12.84 4.09 13.20
CA ARG A 180 -13.42 4.96 14.24
C ARG A 180 -12.63 4.92 15.54
N GLU A 181 -12.27 3.72 16.00
CA GLU A 181 -11.48 3.56 17.22
C GLU A 181 -10.09 4.17 17.06
N MET A 182 -9.45 3.98 15.90
CA MET A 182 -8.18 4.62 15.54
C MET A 182 -8.26 6.15 15.60
N ARG A 183 -9.35 6.73 15.08
CA ARG A 183 -9.56 8.18 15.07
C ARG A 183 -9.64 8.73 16.49
N VAL A 184 -10.41 8.08 17.37
CA VAL A 184 -10.56 8.49 18.78
C VAL A 184 -9.26 8.28 19.55
N ALA A 185 -8.60 7.13 19.40
CA ALA A 185 -7.35 6.80 20.09
C ALA A 185 -6.22 7.80 19.84
N SER A 186 -6.23 8.44 18.66
CA SER A 186 -5.24 9.42 18.20
C SER A 186 -5.72 10.87 18.28
N ASP A 187 -6.92 11.13 18.78
CA ASP A 187 -7.45 12.48 18.88
C ASP A 187 -6.94 13.18 20.15
N PRO A 188 -6.14 14.27 20.04
CA PRO A 188 -5.67 15.00 21.22
C PRO A 188 -6.79 15.68 22.00
N GLU A 189 -7.95 15.93 21.39
CA GLU A 189 -9.11 16.55 22.04
C GLU A 189 -9.93 15.54 22.86
N SER A 190 -9.76 14.23 22.60
CA SER A 190 -10.41 13.18 23.39
C SER A 190 -9.77 13.03 24.77
N SER A 191 -10.59 12.73 25.77
CA SER A 191 -10.10 12.50 27.13
C SER A 191 -9.13 11.32 27.19
N SER A 192 -8.29 11.26 28.23
CA SER A 192 -7.37 10.14 28.42
C SER A 192 -8.08 8.80 28.59
N GLU A 193 -9.28 8.81 29.18
CA GLU A 193 -10.09 7.61 29.38
C GLU A 193 -10.68 7.11 28.06
N GLU A 194 -11.28 8.00 27.27
CA GLU A 194 -11.80 7.68 25.94
C GLU A 194 -10.70 7.16 25.01
N ARG A 195 -9.52 7.79 25.02
CA ARG A 195 -8.37 7.29 24.23
C ARG A 195 -7.90 5.92 24.69
N ALA A 196 -7.90 5.64 25.98
CA ALA A 196 -7.48 4.34 26.51
C ALA A 196 -8.49 3.24 26.18
N GLU A 197 -9.78 3.55 26.23
CA GLU A 197 -10.84 2.65 25.79
C GLU A 197 -10.76 2.40 24.28
N ALA A 198 -10.64 3.46 23.49
CA ALA A 198 -10.51 3.36 22.04
C ALA A 198 -9.28 2.57 21.62
N ARG A 199 -8.15 2.67 22.32
CA ARG A 199 -6.96 1.82 22.05
C ARG A 199 -7.24 0.34 22.28
N ARG A 200 -8.04 -0.02 23.30
CA ARG A 200 -8.43 -1.42 23.54
C ARG A 200 -9.38 -1.91 22.44
N GLY A 201 -10.41 -1.11 22.14
CA GLY A 201 -11.34 -1.40 21.04
C GLY A 201 -10.62 -1.54 19.70
N MET A 202 -9.70 -0.62 19.39
CA MET A 202 -8.87 -0.61 18.20
C MET A 202 -8.10 -1.92 18.04
N SER A 203 -7.39 -2.39 19.07
CA SER A 203 -6.64 -3.65 19.01
C SER A 203 -7.53 -4.85 18.70
N GLU A 204 -8.72 -4.91 19.32
CA GLU A 204 -9.69 -5.98 19.05
C GLU A 204 -10.22 -5.92 17.60
N GLN A 205 -10.53 -4.74 17.10
CA GLN A 205 -11.07 -4.57 15.75
C GLN A 205 -10.01 -4.80 14.67
N ILE A 206 -8.75 -4.41 14.90
CA ILE A 206 -7.63 -4.73 14.01
C ILE A 206 -7.42 -6.24 13.94
N ALA A 207 -7.48 -6.95 15.07
CA ALA A 207 -7.36 -8.41 15.08
C ALA A 207 -8.48 -9.06 14.26
N ARG A 208 -9.74 -8.64 14.46
CA ARG A 208 -10.88 -9.11 13.66
C ARG A 208 -10.73 -8.81 12.18
N MET A 209 -10.29 -7.61 11.84
CA MET A 209 -10.05 -7.20 10.46
C MET A 209 -8.98 -8.07 9.80
N LYS A 210 -7.86 -8.33 10.48
CA LYS A 210 -6.80 -9.24 10.01
C LYS A 210 -7.33 -10.66 9.81
N ASP A 211 -8.15 -11.16 10.73
CA ASP A 211 -8.76 -12.48 10.60
C ASP A 211 -9.72 -12.56 9.40
N GLU A 212 -10.52 -11.52 9.15
CA GLU A 212 -11.36 -11.47 7.94
C GLU A 212 -10.52 -11.38 6.66
N GLN A 213 -9.45 -10.59 6.65
CA GLN A 213 -8.52 -10.51 5.52
C GLN A 213 -7.89 -11.89 5.23
N ARG A 214 -7.46 -12.62 6.25
CA ARG A 214 -6.97 -14.00 6.12
C ARG A 214 -8.02 -14.97 5.59
N LYS A 215 -9.28 -14.86 6.04
CA LYS A 215 -10.40 -15.67 5.51
C LYS A 215 -10.73 -15.35 4.05
N VAL A 216 -10.55 -14.09 3.64
CA VAL A 216 -10.70 -13.69 2.24
C VAL A 216 -9.58 -14.33 1.43
N ALA A 217 -8.33 -14.19 1.88
CA ALA A 217 -7.16 -14.77 1.24
C ALA A 217 -7.26 -16.30 1.09
N SER A 218 -7.54 -17.03 2.17
CA SER A 218 -7.59 -18.50 2.16
C SER A 218 -8.71 -19.10 1.33
N ALA A 219 -9.70 -18.30 0.95
CA ALA A 219 -10.78 -18.73 0.08
C ALA A 219 -10.59 -18.35 -1.37
N GLN A 220 -9.48 -17.69 -1.71
CA GLN A 220 -9.07 -17.52 -3.09
C GLN A 220 -8.54 -18.84 -3.62
N GLU A 221 -8.85 -19.12 -4.87
CA GLU A 221 -8.30 -20.30 -5.54
C GLU A 221 -6.79 -20.13 -5.68
N GLN A 222 -6.04 -21.20 -5.45
CA GLN A 222 -4.60 -21.19 -5.68
C GLN A 222 -4.32 -20.83 -7.14
N PRO A 223 -3.41 -19.88 -7.42
CA PRO A 223 -3.19 -19.40 -8.76
C PRO A 223 -2.60 -20.51 -9.64
N GLU A 224 -3.24 -20.77 -10.78
CA GLU A 224 -2.69 -21.60 -11.86
C GLU A 224 -1.60 -20.82 -12.64
N ALA A 225 -0.50 -20.52 -11.96
CA ALA A 225 0.63 -19.76 -12.50
C ALA A 225 1.90 -20.62 -12.63
N SER A 226 2.75 -20.33 -13.62
CA SER A 226 4.11 -20.86 -13.68
C SER A 226 4.93 -20.35 -12.49
N LEU A 227 6.02 -21.05 -12.14
CA LEU A 227 6.94 -20.63 -11.08
C LEU A 227 7.34 -19.17 -11.26
N GLY A 228 7.76 -18.82 -12.47
CA GLY A 228 8.18 -17.47 -12.78
C GLY A 228 7.07 -16.43 -12.57
N LYS A 229 5.87 -16.69 -13.09
CA LYS A 229 4.76 -15.76 -12.94
C LYS A 229 4.34 -15.59 -11.48
N ALA A 230 4.30 -16.68 -10.72
CA ALA A 230 3.96 -16.63 -9.31
C ALA A 230 5.00 -15.84 -8.51
N ALA A 231 6.28 -16.05 -8.79
CA ALA A 231 7.36 -15.35 -8.14
C ALA A 231 7.39 -13.85 -8.51
N GLU A 232 7.05 -13.47 -9.75
CA GLU A 232 6.90 -12.06 -10.15
C GLU A 232 5.78 -11.36 -9.34
N VAL A 233 4.61 -11.99 -9.22
CA VAL A 233 3.47 -11.43 -8.48
C VAL A 233 3.80 -11.32 -6.99
N CYS A 234 4.36 -12.38 -6.40
CA CYS A 234 4.79 -12.39 -5.00
C CYS A 234 5.82 -11.29 -4.71
N ALA A 235 6.93 -11.25 -5.45
CA ALA A 235 7.99 -10.28 -5.24
C ALA A 235 7.49 -8.85 -5.46
N THR A 236 6.69 -8.60 -6.49
CA THR A 236 6.09 -7.27 -6.75
C THR A 236 5.24 -6.81 -5.57
N ALA A 237 4.42 -7.71 -5.00
CA ALA A 237 3.59 -7.36 -3.87
C ALA A 237 4.40 -7.10 -2.60
N ILE A 238 5.46 -7.87 -2.32
CA ILE A 238 6.36 -7.60 -1.19
C ILE A 238 7.06 -6.25 -1.39
N PHE A 239 7.61 -5.99 -2.58
CA PHE A 239 8.27 -4.74 -2.94
C PHE A 239 7.36 -3.51 -2.84
N ASN A 240 6.06 -3.71 -3.07
CA ASN A 240 5.06 -2.67 -2.92
C ASN A 240 4.66 -2.41 -1.48
N ASN A 241 4.82 -3.38 -0.58
CA ASN A 241 4.16 -3.33 0.71
C ASN A 241 5.07 -3.37 1.94
N VAL A 242 6.27 -3.91 1.80
CA VAL A 242 7.29 -3.92 2.84
C VAL A 242 8.21 -2.71 2.64
N PRO A 243 8.62 -2.03 3.72
CA PRO A 243 9.58 -0.92 3.62
C PRO A 243 10.86 -1.32 2.87
N GLU A 244 11.34 -0.48 1.96
CA GLU A 244 12.54 -0.79 1.16
C GLU A 244 13.79 -1.07 2.00
N GLY A 245 13.90 -0.50 3.21
CA GLY A 245 14.99 -0.78 4.15
C GLY A 245 15.03 -2.25 4.60
N ASP A 246 13.88 -2.79 5.03
CA ASP A 246 13.76 -4.18 5.48
C ASP A 246 14.08 -5.17 4.34
N ILE A 247 13.60 -4.84 3.13
CA ILE A 247 13.87 -5.63 1.91
C ILE A 247 15.37 -5.59 1.58
N SER A 248 15.98 -4.40 1.60
CA SER A 248 17.41 -4.23 1.28
C SER A 248 18.30 -4.98 2.26
N ASP A 249 17.97 -4.93 3.56
CA ASP A 249 18.72 -5.64 4.60
C ASP A 249 18.59 -7.17 4.47
N GLY A 250 17.38 -7.67 4.21
CA GLY A 250 17.12 -9.10 4.04
C GLY A 250 17.72 -9.68 2.76
N LEU A 251 17.82 -8.86 1.70
CA LEU A 251 18.29 -9.29 0.38
C LEU A 251 19.69 -8.80 0.02
N LYS A 252 20.46 -8.28 0.99
CA LYS A 252 21.81 -7.73 0.80
C LYS A 252 22.78 -8.66 0.06
N ASP A 253 22.60 -9.96 0.21
CA ASP A 253 23.50 -11.00 -0.35
C ASP A 253 23.07 -11.48 -1.75
N VAL A 254 21.92 -11.02 -2.23
CA VAL A 254 21.33 -11.46 -3.51
C VAL A 254 21.09 -10.31 -4.49
N THR A 255 21.40 -9.07 -4.11
CA THR A 255 21.06 -7.89 -4.91
C THR A 255 22.24 -6.96 -5.21
N PRO A 256 22.21 -6.25 -6.35
CA PRO A 256 23.30 -5.37 -6.76
C PRO A 256 23.30 -4.07 -5.95
N ARG A 257 24.48 -3.47 -5.74
CA ARG A 257 24.62 -2.19 -5.02
C ARG A 257 23.82 -1.03 -5.62
N SER A 258 23.48 -1.09 -6.91
CA SER A 258 22.63 -0.08 -7.56
C SER A 258 21.23 -0.03 -6.98
N TRP A 259 20.85 -1.01 -6.15
CA TRP A 259 19.52 -1.07 -5.57
C TRP A 259 19.21 0.05 -4.59
N GLU A 260 20.21 0.49 -3.83
CA GLU A 260 20.06 1.58 -2.85
C GLU A 260 19.69 2.91 -3.54
N SER A 261 20.11 3.12 -4.79
CA SER A 261 19.80 4.34 -5.54
C SER A 261 18.65 4.21 -6.54
N ALA A 262 18.44 3.01 -7.10
CA ALA A 262 17.35 2.75 -8.05
C ALA A 262 16.06 2.33 -7.34
N GLY A 263 16.14 1.54 -6.27
CA GLY A 263 15.00 1.12 -5.47
C GLY A 263 14.40 -0.20 -5.90
N VAL A 264 13.64 -0.75 -4.96
CA VAL A 264 13.05 -2.09 -5.04
C VAL A 264 12.05 -2.20 -6.18
N LYS A 265 11.30 -1.13 -6.45
CA LYS A 265 10.34 -1.09 -7.56
C LYS A 265 10.98 -0.80 -8.92
N ASP A 266 12.05 0.00 -8.97
CA ASP A 266 12.75 0.29 -10.23
C ASP A 266 13.63 -0.88 -10.70
N PHE A 267 13.85 -1.88 -9.85
CA PHE A 267 14.35 -3.21 -10.23
C PHE A 267 13.63 -3.74 -11.48
N TRP A 268 12.31 -3.53 -11.57
CA TRP A 268 11.51 -3.94 -12.72
C TRP A 268 11.53 -2.95 -13.89
N LYS A 269 11.88 -1.68 -13.65
CA LYS A 269 11.93 -0.60 -14.65
C LYS A 269 13.30 -0.49 -15.34
N ALA A 270 14.39 -0.91 -14.70
CA ALA A 270 15.74 -0.92 -15.27
C ALA A 270 15.92 -1.84 -16.49
N SER A 271 14.93 -2.69 -16.78
CA SER A 271 14.78 -3.43 -18.03
C SER A 271 14.66 -2.53 -19.26
N ASP A 272 14.03 -1.34 -19.13
CA ASP A 272 13.84 -0.43 -20.26
C ASP A 272 15.13 0.33 -20.64
N GLU A 273 16.13 0.33 -19.75
CA GLU A 273 17.41 1.03 -19.93
C GLU A 273 18.57 0.11 -20.35
N GLY A 274 18.31 -1.19 -20.56
CA GLY A 274 19.30 -2.13 -21.10
C GLY A 274 20.42 -2.52 -20.14
N ASN A 275 20.14 -2.59 -18.83
CA ASN A 275 21.13 -2.97 -17.83
C ASN A 275 21.19 -4.50 -17.64
N GLU A 276 22.28 -5.13 -18.10
CA GLU A 276 22.55 -6.58 -18.01
C GLU A 276 22.63 -7.12 -16.57
N VAL A 277 22.65 -6.25 -15.55
CA VAL A 277 22.70 -6.63 -14.13
C VAL A 277 21.33 -7.02 -13.57
N LEU A 278 20.23 -6.84 -14.30
CA LEU A 278 18.86 -7.09 -13.82
C LEU A 278 18.07 -8.10 -14.69
N ASP A 279 18.72 -9.24 -14.93
CA ASP A 279 18.18 -10.43 -15.63
C ASP A 279 17.07 -11.17 -14.84
N VAL A 280 16.83 -10.78 -13.58
CA VAL A 280 15.90 -11.48 -12.68
C VAL A 280 14.44 -11.39 -13.16
N ARG A 281 14.02 -10.32 -13.86
CA ARG A 281 12.67 -10.26 -14.47
C ARG A 281 12.52 -11.16 -15.67
N ALA A 282 13.51 -11.18 -16.56
CA ALA A 282 13.51 -12.08 -17.71
C ALA A 282 13.55 -13.53 -17.22
N GLN A 283 14.29 -13.82 -16.16
CA GLN A 283 14.33 -15.14 -15.52
C GLN A 283 13.03 -15.49 -14.77
N LEU A 284 12.37 -14.51 -14.12
CA LEU A 284 11.05 -14.69 -13.52
C LEU A 284 9.94 -14.75 -14.57
N SER A 285 10.14 -14.22 -15.77
CA SER A 285 9.10 -14.22 -16.82
C SER A 285 9.26 -15.36 -17.81
N ASN A 286 10.30 -16.20 -17.70
CA ASN A 286 10.65 -17.14 -18.74
C ASN A 286 11.11 -18.52 -18.20
N ASP A 287 10.35 -19.57 -18.52
CA ASP A 287 10.65 -20.97 -18.19
C ASP A 287 11.85 -21.54 -19.03
N GLU A 288 12.43 -20.74 -19.92
CA GLU A 288 13.47 -21.15 -20.89
C GLU A 288 14.92 -20.96 -20.41
N HIS A 289 15.17 -20.25 -19.31
CA HIS A 289 16.54 -19.99 -18.83
C HIS A 289 17.00 -21.05 -17.82
N THR A 290 18.06 -21.79 -18.17
CA THR A 290 18.62 -22.91 -17.40
C THR A 290 19.13 -22.59 -15.99
N HIS A 291 19.23 -21.30 -15.62
CA HIS A 291 19.63 -20.83 -14.29
C HIS A 291 18.52 -20.06 -13.54
N ALA A 292 17.35 -19.85 -14.17
CA ALA A 292 16.23 -19.11 -13.57
C ALA A 292 15.79 -19.71 -12.22
N PRO A 293 15.65 -21.04 -12.04
CA PRO A 293 15.21 -21.60 -10.76
C PRO A 293 16.14 -21.25 -9.59
N PHE A 294 17.45 -21.13 -9.80
CA PHE A 294 18.41 -20.82 -8.73
C PHE A 294 18.38 -19.35 -8.29
N GLN A 295 18.15 -18.42 -9.22
CA GLN A 295 18.04 -16.99 -8.89
C GLN A 295 16.67 -16.67 -8.27
N VAL A 296 15.61 -17.31 -8.78
CA VAL A 296 14.28 -17.27 -8.17
C VAL A 296 14.31 -17.85 -6.76
N ALA A 297 14.94 -19.02 -6.57
CA ALA A 297 15.16 -19.60 -5.25
C ALA A 297 15.82 -18.62 -4.28
N ARG A 298 16.96 -18.03 -4.66
CA ARG A 298 17.69 -17.10 -3.79
C ARG A 298 16.88 -15.85 -3.44
N LEU A 299 16.14 -15.29 -4.41
CA LEU A 299 15.26 -14.15 -4.17
C LEU A 299 14.13 -14.53 -3.21
N ILE A 300 13.40 -15.61 -3.49
CA ILE A 300 12.22 -16.01 -2.75
C ILE A 300 12.55 -16.45 -1.33
N THR A 301 13.63 -17.22 -1.12
CA THR A 301 14.10 -17.57 0.22
C THR A 301 14.47 -16.33 1.02
N GLY A 302 15.17 -15.37 0.41
CA GLY A 302 15.50 -14.10 1.10
C GLY A 302 14.26 -13.24 1.40
N LEU A 303 13.22 -13.30 0.56
CA LEU A 303 11.94 -12.63 0.82
C LEU A 303 11.15 -13.31 1.93
N ALA A 304 11.23 -14.64 2.04
CA ALA A 304 10.63 -15.39 3.14
C ALA A 304 11.28 -15.08 4.49
N ASP A 305 12.58 -14.79 4.51
CA ASP A 305 13.28 -14.31 5.72
C ASP A 305 12.82 -12.90 6.14
N VAL A 306 12.35 -12.07 5.20
CA VAL A 306 11.86 -10.71 5.46
C VAL A 306 10.42 -10.71 5.94
N LEU A 307 9.57 -11.55 5.35
CA LEU A 307 8.14 -11.57 5.62
C LEU A 307 7.67 -12.99 5.95
N PRO A 308 7.40 -13.31 7.24
CA PRO A 308 6.93 -14.64 7.64
C PRO A 308 5.57 -15.02 7.02
N ALA A 309 5.31 -16.33 6.90
CA ALA A 309 4.08 -16.84 6.27
C ALA A 309 2.79 -16.29 6.91
N ASP A 310 2.74 -16.21 8.25
CA ASP A 310 1.57 -15.75 9.01
C ASP A 310 1.17 -14.29 8.72
N ASP A 311 2.12 -13.50 8.20
CA ASP A 311 1.95 -12.09 7.88
C ASP A 311 1.71 -11.84 6.40
N LEU A 312 1.91 -12.83 5.51
CA LEU A 312 1.69 -12.71 4.06
C LEU A 312 0.31 -12.14 3.73
N PRO A 313 -0.83 -12.74 4.17
CA PRO A 313 -2.15 -12.27 3.77
C PRO A 313 -2.45 -10.86 4.25
N THR A 314 -1.84 -10.45 5.37
CA THR A 314 -2.06 -9.15 6.00
C THR A 314 -1.04 -8.10 5.61
N THR A 315 -0.04 -8.44 4.79
CA THR A 315 1.03 -7.52 4.36
C THR A 315 1.06 -7.36 2.85
N VAL A 316 0.84 -8.42 2.08
CA VAL A 316 0.84 -8.36 0.61
C VAL A 316 -0.55 -8.56 0.00
N GLY A 317 -1.54 -8.88 0.83
CA GLY A 317 -2.90 -9.19 0.41
C GLY A 317 -3.07 -10.64 -0.02
N GLY A 318 -4.33 -11.06 -0.17
CA GLY A 318 -4.66 -12.48 -0.33
C GLY A 318 -4.15 -13.13 -1.62
N GLU A 319 -4.37 -12.47 -2.76
CA GLU A 319 -3.98 -13.03 -4.06
C GLU A 319 -2.45 -13.13 -4.18
N PRO A 320 -1.68 -12.07 -3.85
CA PRO A 320 -0.23 -12.18 -3.86
C PRO A 320 0.33 -13.15 -2.83
N ALA A 321 -0.30 -13.29 -1.66
CA ALA A 321 0.09 -14.30 -0.66
C ALA A 321 -0.01 -15.71 -1.24
N ALA A 322 -1.10 -16.04 -1.94
CA ALA A 322 -1.25 -17.34 -2.61
C ALA A 322 -0.19 -17.55 -3.70
N HIS A 323 0.21 -16.48 -4.41
CA HIS A 323 1.34 -16.56 -5.34
C HIS A 323 2.69 -16.81 -4.64
N CYS A 324 2.91 -16.26 -3.44
CA CYS A 324 4.09 -16.56 -2.63
C CYS A 324 4.12 -18.03 -2.19
N GLU A 325 3.00 -18.55 -1.67
CA GLU A 325 2.84 -19.96 -1.30
C GLU A 325 3.05 -20.89 -2.50
N ARG A 326 2.44 -20.57 -3.66
CA ARG A 326 2.62 -21.33 -4.89
C ARG A 326 4.08 -21.38 -5.34
N THR A 327 4.78 -20.25 -5.21
CA THR A 327 6.21 -20.17 -5.52
C THR A 327 7.03 -21.04 -4.57
N ALA A 328 6.73 -21.00 -3.27
CA ALA A 328 7.38 -21.84 -2.26
C ALA A 328 7.17 -23.34 -2.56
N ALA A 329 5.94 -23.74 -2.91
CA ALA A 329 5.64 -25.13 -3.27
C ALA A 329 6.46 -25.63 -4.48
N TYR A 330 6.60 -24.83 -5.53
CA TYR A 330 7.45 -25.17 -6.69
C TYR A 330 8.93 -25.32 -6.32
N LEU A 331 9.43 -24.51 -5.38
CA LEU A 331 10.83 -24.59 -4.93
C LEU A 331 11.06 -25.85 -4.07
N GLU A 332 10.10 -26.20 -3.20
CA GLU A 332 10.16 -27.42 -2.40
C GLU A 332 10.15 -28.69 -3.28
N GLU A 333 9.33 -28.72 -4.34
CA GLU A 333 9.35 -29.80 -5.34
C GLU A 333 10.74 -29.97 -6.00
N GLN A 334 11.54 -28.91 -6.03
CA GLN A 334 12.91 -28.89 -6.57
C GLN A 334 13.99 -29.07 -5.48
N GLY A 335 13.60 -29.31 -4.23
CA GLY A 335 14.50 -29.52 -3.10
C GLY A 335 15.12 -28.25 -2.53
N VAL A 336 14.50 -27.09 -2.78
CA VAL A 336 14.91 -25.80 -2.22
C VAL A 336 13.85 -25.34 -1.22
N SER A 337 14.26 -25.12 0.02
CA SER A 337 13.33 -24.61 1.03
C SER A 337 13.14 -23.09 0.95
N ALA A 338 11.88 -22.67 0.95
CA ALA A 338 11.46 -21.27 0.98
C ALA A 338 10.93 -20.87 2.36
N GLY A 339 11.59 -21.36 3.42
CA GLY A 339 11.23 -21.02 4.79
C GLY A 339 9.88 -21.61 5.21
N ASP A 340 9.10 -20.82 5.93
CA ASP A 340 7.80 -21.22 6.47
C ASP A 340 6.63 -21.01 5.48
N TRP A 341 6.89 -20.48 4.29
CA TRP A 341 5.86 -20.24 3.27
C TRP A 341 5.29 -21.52 2.66
N ALA A 342 6.05 -22.62 2.70
CA ALA A 342 5.54 -23.93 2.33
C ALA A 342 4.85 -24.55 3.55
N SER A 343 3.52 -24.70 3.49
CA SER A 343 2.79 -25.40 4.54
C SER A 343 3.29 -26.85 4.69
N PRO A 344 3.53 -27.34 5.92
CA PRO A 344 3.98 -28.72 6.17
C PRO A 344 2.98 -29.83 5.77
N ASP A 345 1.73 -29.49 5.44
CA ASP A 345 0.60 -30.43 5.51
C ASP A 345 0.07 -30.97 4.17
N ASP A 346 0.70 -30.70 3.03
CA ASP A 346 0.31 -31.27 1.73
C ASP A 346 1.30 -32.32 1.20
N TRP A 347 1.50 -33.40 1.97
CA TRP A 347 2.08 -34.67 1.49
C TRP A 347 1.13 -35.85 1.68
#